data_AF-A0A0F8YA12-F1
#
_entry.id   AF-A0A0F8YA12-F1
#
_cell.length_a   1.000
_cell.length_b   1.000
_cell.length_c   1.000
_cell.angle_alpha   90.00
_cell.angle_beta   90.00
_cell.angle_gamma   90.00
#
_symmetry.space_group_name_H-M   'P 1'
#
loop_
_entity.id
_entity.type
_entity.pdbx_description
1 polymer ?
#
loop_
_entity_poly.entity_id
_entity_poly.type
_entity_poly.pdbx_seq_one_letter_code
_entity_poly.pdbx_strand_id
1 'polypeptide(L)'
;MGSKKKNKEKVEKEEAPVVTFTDVLNSFATTAASIVAGLKSRQGGAHAYGADGLFVCAVESLHNARGSKNLEDYLKAAGYSIAAAMKAANVWEYPLEKVTVE
;
A
#
# COMPACT_ATOMS: atom_id res chain seq x y z
N MET A 1 9.25 -58.81 32.32
CA MET A 1 8.51 -58.29 31.15
C MET A 1 7.60 -57.17 31.66
N GLY A 2 7.58 -55.94 31.15
CA GLY A 2 8.29 -55.32 30.05
C GLY A 2 8.28 -53.79 30.24
N SER A 3 9.38 -53.15 29.84
CA SER A 3 9.56 -51.71 29.92
C SER A 3 8.74 -51.02 28.84
N LYS A 4 7.74 -50.22 29.23
CA LYS A 4 6.98 -49.35 28.32
C LYS A 4 7.87 -48.18 27.86
N LYS A 5 8.44 -48.29 26.66
CA LYS A 5 9.05 -47.18 25.92
C LYS A 5 7.95 -46.18 25.54
N LYS A 6 7.97 -45.00 26.17
CA LYS A 6 7.20 -43.83 25.72
C LYS A 6 7.83 -43.32 24.43
N ASN A 7 7.11 -43.50 23.32
CA ASN A 7 7.46 -42.94 22.02
C ASN A 7 7.22 -41.43 22.09
N LYS A 8 8.28 -40.63 21.96
CA LYS A 8 8.18 -39.16 21.81
C LYS A 8 7.90 -38.89 20.34
N GLU A 9 6.65 -38.56 20.01
CA GLU A 9 6.32 -37.92 18.74
C GLU A 9 7.14 -36.64 18.59
N LYS A 10 7.95 -36.59 17.54
CA LYS A 10 8.57 -35.35 17.08
C LYS A 10 7.45 -34.47 16.54
N VAL A 11 7.12 -33.42 17.29
CA VAL A 11 6.35 -32.30 16.76
C VAL A 11 7.25 -31.62 15.72
N GLU A 12 6.92 -31.78 14.44
CA GLU A 12 7.47 -30.95 13.37
C GLU A 12 7.12 -29.50 13.73
N LYS A 13 8.15 -28.70 14.03
CA LYS A 13 7.98 -27.25 14.12
C LYS A 13 7.70 -26.79 12.70
N GLU A 14 6.45 -26.40 12.46
CA GLU A 14 6.04 -25.63 11.30
C GLU A 14 6.98 -24.41 11.22
N GLU A 15 7.91 -24.43 10.25
CA GLU A 15 8.83 -23.32 10.04
C GLU A 15 8.01 -22.09 9.66
N ALA A 16 8.06 -21.05 10.49
CA ALA A 16 7.35 -19.81 10.22
C ALA A 16 7.77 -19.29 8.84
N PRO A 17 6.81 -18.83 8.01
CA PRO A 17 7.11 -18.38 6.66
C PRO A 17 8.15 -17.26 6.70
N VAL A 18 9.24 -17.42 5.93
CA VAL A 18 10.28 -16.40 5.81
C VAL A 18 9.72 -15.23 5.01
N VAL A 19 9.56 -14.07 5.66
CA VAL A 19 9.17 -12.83 4.99
C VAL A 19 10.38 -12.26 4.26
N THR A 20 10.29 -12.14 2.94
CA THR A 20 11.37 -11.60 2.11
C THR A 20 11.26 -10.08 1.98
N PHE A 21 12.36 -9.43 1.58
CA PHE A 21 12.34 -8.00 1.22
C PHE A 21 11.26 -7.69 0.17
N THR A 22 11.10 -8.57 -0.82
CA THR A 22 10.09 -8.42 -1.88
C THR A 22 8.67 -8.45 -1.32
N ASP A 23 8.39 -9.32 -0.35
CA ASP A 23 7.07 -9.38 0.29
C ASP A 23 6.73 -8.08 1.03
N VAL A 24 7.72 -7.52 1.73
CA VAL A 24 7.58 -6.23 2.40
C VAL A 24 7.39 -5.11 1.36
N LEU A 25 8.22 -5.06 0.32
CA LEU A 25 8.11 -4.05 -0.74
C LEU A 25 6.73 -4.08 -1.42
N ASN A 26 6.21 -5.28 -1.71
CA ASN A 26 4.88 -5.46 -2.29
C ASN A 26 3.78 -4.98 -1.34
N SER A 27 3.95 -5.17 -0.03
CA SER A 27 3.01 -4.66 0.98
C SER A 27 2.98 -3.12 1.00
N PHE A 28 4.14 -2.47 0.88
CA PHE A 28 4.23 -1.01 0.77
C PHE A 28 3.59 -0.49 -0.54
N ALA A 29 3.89 -1.14 -1.66
CA ALA A 29 3.29 -0.79 -2.96
C ALA A 29 1.76 -0.94 -2.93
N THR A 30 1.26 -2.02 -2.35
CA THR A 30 -0.18 -2.26 -2.16
C THR A 30 -0.81 -1.18 -1.28
N THR A 31 -0.13 -0.78 -0.21
CA THR A 31 -0.63 0.28 0.67
C THR A 31 -0.71 1.63 -0.04
N ALA A 32 0.32 1.98 -0.82
CA ALA A 32 0.28 3.19 -1.65
C ALA A 32 -0.84 3.14 -2.70
N ALA A 33 -1.06 1.98 -3.33
CA ALA A 33 -2.16 1.78 -4.26
C ALA A 33 -3.54 1.98 -3.60
N SER A 34 -3.73 1.47 -2.38
CA SER A 34 -4.95 1.70 -1.60
C SER A 34 -5.20 3.18 -1.31
N ILE A 35 -4.14 3.95 -1.02
CA ILE A 35 -4.24 5.41 -0.84
C ILE A 35 -4.71 6.07 -2.14
N VAL A 36 -4.12 5.70 -3.28
CA VAL A 36 -4.52 6.22 -4.60
C VAL A 36 -5.99 5.90 -4.91
N ALA A 37 -6.43 4.67 -4.64
CA ALA A 37 -7.83 4.28 -4.81
C ALA A 37 -8.77 5.14 -3.96
N GLY A 38 -8.41 5.39 -2.69
CA GLY A 38 -9.15 6.28 -1.80
C GLY A 38 -9.17 7.75 -2.27
N LEU A 39 -8.08 8.25 -2.86
CA LEU A 39 -8.04 9.59 -3.46
C LEU A 39 -8.97 9.71 -4.67
N LYS A 40 -9.13 8.63 -5.45
CA LYS A 40 -10.02 8.56 -6.61
C LYS A 40 -11.49 8.43 -6.23
N SER A 41 -11.81 7.71 -5.15
CA SER A 41 -13.18 7.54 -4.68
C SER A 41 -13.74 8.75 -3.92
N ARG A 42 -12.87 9.63 -3.42
CA ARG A 42 -13.28 10.82 -2.66
C ARG A 42 -13.97 11.84 -3.57
N GLN A 43 -15.13 12.35 -3.14
CA GLN A 43 -15.76 13.50 -3.78
C GLN A 43 -15.01 14.79 -3.45
N GLY A 44 -14.51 15.47 -4.48
CA GLY A 44 -13.65 16.64 -4.31
C GLY A 44 -12.27 16.29 -3.74
N GLY A 45 -11.33 17.23 -3.87
CA GLY A 45 -9.98 17.08 -3.35
C GLY A 45 -8.90 17.53 -4.33
N ALA A 46 -7.65 17.23 -3.99
CA ALA A 46 -6.48 17.66 -4.76
C ALA A 46 -6.53 17.25 -6.24
N HIS A 47 -7.14 16.10 -6.56
CA HIS A 47 -7.30 15.62 -7.94
C HIS A 47 -8.18 16.53 -8.81
N ALA A 48 -9.05 17.36 -8.21
CA ALA A 48 -9.88 18.33 -8.92
C ALA A 48 -9.06 19.54 -9.42
N TYR A 49 -7.89 19.76 -8.84
CA TYR A 49 -6.93 20.80 -9.25
C TYR A 49 -5.85 20.24 -10.19
N GLY A 50 -6.11 19.08 -10.81
CA GLY A 50 -5.20 18.44 -11.76
C GLY A 50 -4.00 17.75 -11.09
N ALA A 51 -2.98 17.47 -11.90
CA ALA A 51 -1.76 16.81 -11.45
C ALA A 51 -0.98 17.67 -10.44
N ASP A 52 -0.95 18.99 -10.63
CA ASP A 52 -0.21 19.91 -9.77
C ASP A 52 -0.78 19.95 -8.35
N GLY A 53 -2.11 19.97 -8.20
CA GLY A 53 -2.74 19.90 -6.89
C GLY A 53 -2.37 18.64 -6.11
N LEU A 54 -2.33 17.48 -6.79
CA LEU A 54 -1.88 16.22 -6.20
C LEU A 54 -0.39 16.25 -5.85
N PHE A 55 0.44 16.84 -6.71
CA PHE A 55 1.88 16.95 -6.47
C PHE A 55 2.20 17.84 -5.27
N VAL A 56 1.48 18.95 -5.08
CA VAL A 56 1.62 19.81 -3.89
C VAL A 56 1.32 19.00 -2.62
N CYS A 57 0.21 18.26 -2.58
CA CYS A 57 -0.12 17.41 -1.43
C CYS A 57 0.94 16.33 -1.17
N ALA A 58 1.60 15.81 -2.21
CA ALA A 58 2.71 14.87 -2.06
C ALA A 58 3.90 15.53 -1.35
N VAL A 59 4.29 16.74 -1.78
CA VAL A 59 5.42 17.48 -1.20
C VAL A 59 5.13 17.88 0.24
N GLU A 60 3.92 18.34 0.55
CA GLU A 60 3.50 18.66 1.92
C GLU A 60 3.52 17.44 2.83
N SER A 61 3.00 16.30 2.35
CA SER A 61 3.03 15.04 3.10
C SER A 61 4.47 14.60 3.36
N LEU A 62 5.36 14.73 2.37
CA LEU A 62 6.78 14.40 2.54
C LEU A 62 7.48 15.35 3.52
N HIS A 63 7.16 16.64 3.48
CA HIS A 63 7.68 17.62 4.43
C HIS A 63 7.30 17.24 5.86
N ASN A 64 6.03 16.91 6.09
CA ASN A 64 5.53 16.45 7.39
C ASN A 64 6.21 15.15 7.82
N ALA A 65 6.33 14.17 6.92
CA ALA A 65 6.98 12.90 7.17
C ALA A 65 8.44 13.06 7.60
N ARG A 66 9.18 14.00 7.00
CA ARG A 66 10.57 14.31 7.38
C ARG A 66 10.67 14.90 8.77
N GLY A 67 9.70 15.73 9.17
CA GLY A 67 9.65 16.32 10.50
C GLY A 67 9.26 15.32 11.58
N SER A 68 8.23 14.51 11.32
CA SER A 68 7.66 13.56 12.29
C SER A 68 8.30 12.18 12.28
N LYS A 69 9.05 11.83 11.22
CA LYS A 69 9.52 10.47 10.91
C LYS A 69 8.37 9.44 10.89
N ASN A 70 7.16 9.87 10.57
CA ASN A 70 5.99 9.01 10.51
C ASN A 70 5.93 8.24 9.18
N LEU A 71 5.83 6.91 9.27
CA LEU A 71 5.67 6.03 8.12
C LEU A 71 4.42 6.36 7.29
N GLU A 72 3.30 6.66 7.94
CA GLU A 72 2.05 6.94 7.23
C GLU A 72 2.16 8.15 6.31
N ASP A 73 2.92 9.17 6.73
CA ASP A 73 3.08 10.39 5.95
C ASP A 73 4.01 10.17 4.74
N TYR A 74 5.00 9.27 4.86
CA TYR A 74 5.77 8.79 3.71
C TYR A 74 4.89 8.02 2.72
N LEU A 75 4.00 7.16 3.20
CA LEU A 75 3.07 6.41 2.35
C LEU A 75 2.04 7.32 1.66
N LYS A 76 1.53 8.34 2.37
CA LYS A 76 0.68 9.39 1.78
C LYS A 76 1.41 10.15 0.69
N ALA A 77 2.65 10.57 0.95
CA ALA A 77 3.47 11.25 -0.05
C ALA A 77 3.62 10.40 -1.32
N ALA A 78 3.95 9.11 -1.17
CA ALA A 78 4.04 8.17 -2.29
C ALA A 78 2.69 8.03 -3.04
N GLY A 79 1.59 7.86 -2.32
CA GLY A 79 0.25 7.75 -2.91
C GLY A 79 -0.13 9.00 -3.71
N TYR A 80 0.10 10.21 -3.17
CA TYR A 80 -0.14 11.45 -3.89
C TYR A 80 0.78 11.62 -5.11
N SER A 81 2.04 11.20 -5.04
CA SER A 81 2.95 11.22 -6.20
C SER A 81 2.49 10.29 -7.31
N ILE A 82 2.04 9.08 -6.98
CA ILE A 82 1.48 8.14 -7.97
C ILE A 82 0.21 8.73 -8.59
N ALA A 83 -0.69 9.28 -7.77
CA ALA A 83 -1.91 9.92 -8.24
C ALA A 83 -1.63 11.09 -9.21
N ALA A 84 -0.66 11.95 -8.87
CA ALA A 84 -0.23 13.05 -9.73
C ALA A 84 0.30 12.54 -11.08
N ALA A 85 1.14 11.51 -11.07
CA ALA A 85 1.65 10.87 -12.29
C ALA A 85 0.52 10.26 -13.13
N MET A 86 -0.45 9.59 -12.50
CA MET A 86 -1.62 9.02 -13.19
C MET A 86 -2.50 10.11 -13.84
N LYS A 87 -2.67 11.26 -13.16
CA LYS A 87 -3.36 12.42 -13.74
C LYS A 87 -2.57 13.01 -14.91
N ALA A 88 -1.28 13.22 -14.75
CA ALA A 88 -0.42 13.75 -15.81
C ALA A 88 -0.38 12.84 -17.05
N ALA A 89 -0.45 11.52 -16.85
CA ALA A 89 -0.50 10.53 -17.92
C ALA A 89 -1.93 10.28 -18.48
N ASN A 90 -2.95 11.03 -18.04
CA ASN A 90 -4.35 10.85 -18.43
C ASN A 90 -4.93 9.44 -18.17
N VAL A 91 -4.35 8.67 -17.25
CA VAL A 91 -4.85 7.35 -16.85
C VAL A 91 -5.74 7.39 -15.60
N TRP A 92 -5.88 8.56 -14.98
CA TRP A 92 -6.76 8.72 -13.83
C TRP A 92 -8.23 8.44 -14.14
N GLU A 93 -8.69 8.65 -15.36
CA GLU A 93 -10.12 8.49 -15.72
C GLU A 93 -10.57 7.03 -15.82
N TYR A 94 -9.63 6.08 -15.87
CA TYR A 94 -9.97 4.66 -15.90
C TYR A 94 -10.76 4.26 -14.65
N PRO A 95 -11.83 3.46 -14.78
CA PRO A 95 -12.66 3.09 -13.64
C PRO A 95 -11.89 2.19 -12.65
N LEU A 96 -12.24 2.25 -11.36
CA LEU A 96 -11.63 1.43 -10.32
C LEU A 96 -11.93 -0.06 -10.50
N GLU A 97 -13.14 -0.37 -10.98
CA GLU A 97 -13.61 -1.72 -11.23
C GLU A 97 -14.18 -1.81 -12.65
N LYS A 98 -14.26 -3.02 -13.20
CA LYS A 98 -14.96 -3.24 -14.47
C LYS A 98 -16.43 -2.90 -14.27
N VAL A 99 -16.97 -2.00 -15.09
CA VAL A 99 -18.42 -1.79 -15.17
C VAL A 99 -19.00 -3.01 -15.89
N THR A 100 -19.47 -3.99 -15.13
CA THR A 100 -20.34 -5.04 -15.68
C THR A 100 -21.73 -4.44 -15.84
N VAL A 101 -22.14 -4.19 -17.08
CA VAL A 101 -23.53 -3.87 -17.40
C VAL A 101 -24.27 -5.20 -17.41
N GLU A 102 -25.15 -5.41 -16.42
CA GLU A 102 -26.16 -6.47 -16.43
C GLU A 102 -27.35 -6.10 -17.31
#